data_AF-A0A7S1YAG4-F1
#
_entry.id   AF-A0A7S1YAG4-F1
#
_cell.length_a   1.000
_cell.length_b   1.000
_cell.length_c   1.000
_cell.angle_alpha   90.00
_cell.angle_beta   90.00
_cell.angle_gamma   90.00
#
_symmetry.space_group_name_H-M   'P 1'
#
loop_
_entity.id
_entity.type
_entity.pdbx_description
1 polymer ?
#
loop_
_entity_poly.entity_id
_entity_poly.type
_entity_poly.pdbx_seq_one_letter_code
_entity_poly.pdbx_strand_id
1 'polypeptide(L)'
;SSVWSKVKKLVGMAVQPKKSIDAVGVPALADCFKTAATGNDVGPTPKVVMLSSAGVTRTTWDEDKKEKLVAVADIPIVRLNPFGILDIKRESEEKLRQSGVDYCIVRPAGLNDKWPAGSRTIVSQGDVAAGRINRRDVATLLVNTLSAPEATGKTFEAIGLSGYPPATSMGPALEKLRLDEHGPPTPEEVMATYTAMQQLLPGETQDSAGLALGQTYEQLDKNQEGRFGKRGEEKVEAIPTRPSS
;
A
#
# COMPACT_ATOMS: atom_id res chain seq x y z
N SER A 1 -32.32 -24.23 17.64
CA SER A 1 -31.47 -23.77 16.52
C SER A 1 -30.01 -24.02 16.88
N SER A 2 -29.35 -24.93 16.15
CA SER A 2 -28.07 -25.54 16.55
C SER A 2 -26.89 -24.55 16.51
N VAL A 3 -25.95 -24.67 17.45
CA VAL A 3 -24.68 -23.93 17.51
C VAL A 3 -23.93 -23.98 16.16
N TRP A 4 -24.10 -25.09 15.43
CA TRP A 4 -23.55 -25.28 14.08
C TRP A 4 -24.09 -24.30 13.03
N SER A 5 -25.33 -23.81 13.16
CA SER A 5 -25.90 -22.82 12.24
C SER A 5 -25.37 -21.41 12.51
N LYS A 6 -25.01 -21.10 13.77
CA LYS A 6 -24.35 -19.83 14.14
C LYS A 6 -22.89 -19.82 13.68
N VAL A 7 -22.18 -20.94 13.81
CA VAL A 7 -20.81 -21.10 13.28
C VAL A 7 -20.78 -20.99 11.76
N LYS A 8 -21.72 -21.61 11.04
CA LYS A 8 -21.85 -21.44 9.57
C LYS A 8 -22.16 -20.00 9.15
N LYS A 9 -22.95 -19.25 9.93
CA LYS A 9 -23.24 -17.83 9.65
C LYS A 9 -22.02 -16.94 9.88
N LEU A 10 -21.21 -17.24 10.90
CA LEU A 10 -19.97 -16.52 11.20
C LEU A 10 -18.86 -16.80 10.17
N VAL A 11 -18.75 -18.06 9.73
CA VAL A 11 -17.76 -18.48 8.73
C VAL A 11 -18.18 -18.08 7.30
N GLY A 12 -19.48 -18.13 6.98
CA GLY A 12 -20.01 -17.71 5.68
C GLY A 12 -19.95 -16.20 5.40
N MET A 13 -19.75 -15.37 6.43
CA MET A 13 -19.46 -13.94 6.25
C MET A 13 -18.00 -13.66 5.90
N ALA A 14 -17.08 -14.58 6.19
CA ALA A 14 -15.64 -14.36 6.06
C ALA A 14 -15.05 -14.83 4.72
N VAL A 15 -15.83 -15.49 3.85
CA VAL A 15 -15.35 -16.05 2.57
C VAL A 15 -16.16 -15.53 1.39
N GLN A 16 -16.58 -14.26 1.44
CA GLN A 16 -17.16 -13.59 0.27
C GLN A 16 -16.35 -12.32 -0.03
N PRO A 17 -15.70 -12.22 -1.22
CA PRO A 17 -14.96 -11.04 -1.64
C PRO A 17 -15.77 -9.74 -1.52
N LYS A 18 -17.10 -9.85 -1.68
CA LYS A 18 -18.08 -8.76 -1.54
C LYS A 18 -18.33 -8.27 -0.10
N LYS A 19 -17.62 -8.79 0.91
CA LYS A 19 -17.82 -8.48 2.35
C LYS A 19 -16.55 -8.15 3.12
N SER A 20 -15.43 -7.84 2.44
CA SER A 20 -14.25 -7.37 3.17
C SER A 20 -14.54 -6.00 3.82
N ILE A 21 -13.91 -5.73 4.97
CA ILE A 21 -14.09 -4.46 5.68
C ILE A 21 -13.66 -3.27 4.81
N ASP A 22 -12.62 -3.45 3.99
CA ASP A 22 -12.14 -2.44 3.06
C ASP A 22 -13.18 -2.17 1.95
N ALA A 23 -13.79 -3.21 1.39
CA ALA A 23 -14.72 -3.07 0.25
C ALA A 23 -16.12 -2.56 0.63
N VAL A 24 -16.52 -2.65 1.91
CA VAL A 24 -17.84 -2.27 2.42
C VAL A 24 -17.77 -1.09 3.39
N GLY A 25 -16.79 -1.10 4.30
CA GLY A 25 -16.66 -0.11 5.37
C GLY A 25 -16.16 1.24 4.87
N VAL A 26 -15.21 1.26 3.92
CA VAL A 26 -14.65 2.51 3.40
C VAL A 26 -15.71 3.34 2.65
N PRO A 27 -16.51 2.76 1.72
CA PRO A 27 -17.58 3.52 1.06
C PRO A 27 -18.66 4.00 2.03
N ALA A 28 -19.05 3.17 3.01
CA ALA A 28 -20.07 3.54 3.99
C ALA A 28 -19.62 4.71 4.88
N LEU A 29 -18.36 4.72 5.32
CA LEU A 29 -17.78 5.85 6.06
C LEU A 29 -17.70 7.11 5.18
N ALA A 30 -17.27 6.96 3.92
CA ALA A 30 -17.20 8.07 2.98
C ALA A 30 -18.57 8.74 2.80
N ASP A 31 -19.64 7.96 2.63
CA ASP A 31 -21.01 8.48 2.52
C ASP A 31 -21.44 9.30 3.74
N CYS A 32 -21.06 8.89 4.96
CA CYS A 32 -21.34 9.65 6.18
C CYS A 32 -20.59 11.00 6.23
N PHE A 33 -19.39 11.08 5.67
CA PHE A 33 -18.56 12.29 5.74
C PHE A 33 -18.87 13.33 4.66
N LYS A 34 -19.57 12.96 3.58
CA LYS A 34 -20.04 13.91 2.54
C LYS A 34 -20.88 15.05 3.10
N THR A 35 -21.64 14.79 4.17
CA THR A 35 -22.56 15.75 4.78
C THR A 35 -21.92 16.63 5.86
N ALA A 36 -20.67 16.35 6.25
CA ALA A 36 -19.96 17.10 7.28
C ALA A 36 -19.13 18.23 6.67
N ALA A 37 -19.80 19.28 6.19
CA ALA A 37 -19.12 20.51 5.82
C ALA A 37 -18.59 21.21 7.07
N THR A 38 -17.29 21.53 7.11
CA THR A 38 -16.73 22.44 8.10
C THR A 38 -15.89 23.48 7.38
N GLY A 39 -16.33 24.73 7.45
CA GLY A 39 -15.57 25.88 6.99
C GLY A 39 -14.27 26.03 7.77
N ASN A 40 -13.19 26.26 7.04
CA ASN A 40 -11.94 26.88 7.49
C ASN A 40 -11.25 27.42 6.23
N ASP A 41 -10.53 28.55 6.34
CA ASP A 41 -9.81 29.23 5.24
C ASP A 41 -8.58 28.46 4.70
N VAL A 42 -8.37 27.23 5.15
CA VAL A 42 -7.34 26.32 4.66
C VAL A 42 -8.05 25.30 3.75
N GLY A 43 -7.50 25.03 2.56
CA GLY A 43 -8.10 24.12 1.57
C GLY A 43 -8.55 22.77 2.16
N PRO A 44 -9.48 22.06 1.49
CA PRO A 44 -10.11 20.88 2.06
C PRO A 44 -9.05 19.84 2.46
N THR A 45 -9.09 19.38 3.71
CA THR A 45 -8.27 18.25 4.18
C THR A 45 -8.97 16.92 3.93
N PRO A 46 -8.24 15.79 3.84
CA PRO A 46 -8.88 14.49 3.67
C PRO A 46 -9.81 14.19 4.84
N LYS A 47 -11.07 13.85 4.56
CA LYS A 47 -12.01 13.30 5.55
C LYS A 47 -11.84 11.79 5.72
N VAL A 48 -11.35 11.12 4.68
CA VAL A 48 -11.04 9.69 4.71
C VAL A 48 -9.60 9.47 4.24
N VAL A 49 -8.75 8.90 5.10
CA VAL A 49 -7.42 8.42 4.72
C VAL A 49 -7.45 6.90 4.68
N MET A 50 -7.25 6.31 3.50
CA MET A 50 -7.24 4.87 3.30
C MET A 50 -5.82 4.32 3.35
N LEU A 51 -5.59 3.35 4.23
CA LEU A 51 -4.40 2.51 4.22
C LEU A 51 -4.56 1.39 3.18
N SER A 52 -3.96 1.58 2.02
CA SER A 52 -3.90 0.58 0.95
C SER A 52 -2.55 -0.15 0.95
N SER A 53 -2.01 -0.51 -0.21
CA SER A 53 -0.73 -1.19 -0.39
C SER A 53 -0.05 -0.72 -1.68
N ALA A 54 1.27 -0.57 -1.68
CA ALA A 54 2.01 -0.50 -2.93
C ALA A 54 1.83 -1.82 -3.69
N GLY A 55 1.76 -1.75 -5.02
CA GLY A 55 1.67 -2.92 -5.89
C GLY A 55 0.26 -3.32 -6.33
N VAL A 56 -0.77 -2.61 -5.88
CA VAL A 56 -2.18 -2.97 -6.18
C VAL A 56 -2.54 -2.92 -7.66
N THR A 57 -1.79 -2.19 -8.49
CA THR A 57 -2.00 -2.14 -9.95
C THR A 57 -1.11 -3.11 -10.72
N ARG A 58 -0.04 -3.62 -10.10
CA ARG A 58 1.00 -4.43 -10.75
C ARG A 58 0.50 -5.80 -11.19
N THR A 59 -0.52 -6.34 -10.52
CA THR A 59 -1.16 -7.62 -10.90
C THR A 59 -1.84 -7.57 -12.26
N THR A 60 -2.20 -6.36 -12.73
CA THR A 60 -2.91 -6.12 -14.00
C THR A 60 -2.05 -5.48 -15.08
N TRP A 61 -0.75 -5.27 -14.85
CA TRP A 61 0.13 -4.77 -15.90
C TRP A 61 0.27 -5.79 -17.03
N ASP A 62 0.46 -5.28 -18.26
CA ASP A 62 0.86 -6.11 -19.38
C ASP A 62 2.27 -6.69 -19.19
N GLU A 63 2.60 -7.73 -19.97
CA GLU A 63 3.87 -8.44 -19.85
C GLU A 63 5.06 -7.54 -20.21
N ASP A 64 4.95 -6.71 -21.25
CA ASP A 64 5.99 -5.75 -21.64
C ASP A 64 6.39 -4.82 -20.49
N LYS A 65 5.40 -4.32 -19.73
CA LYS A 65 5.63 -3.45 -18.57
C LYS A 65 6.21 -4.23 -17.40
N LYS A 66 5.75 -5.46 -17.15
CA LYS A 66 6.32 -6.32 -16.09
C LYS A 66 7.78 -6.64 -16.37
N GLU A 67 8.14 -6.93 -17.62
CA GLU A 67 9.52 -7.19 -18.03
C GLU A 67 10.41 -5.96 -17.83
N LYS A 68 9.94 -4.77 -18.23
CA LYS A 68 10.67 -3.51 -18.05
C LYS A 68 10.84 -3.11 -16.58
N LEU A 69 9.88 -3.49 -15.73
CA LEU A 69 9.81 -3.11 -14.31
C LEU A 69 9.90 -4.33 -13.39
N VAL A 70 10.75 -5.30 -13.75
CA VAL A 70 10.84 -6.61 -13.10
C VAL A 70 11.05 -6.53 -11.59
N ALA A 71 11.87 -5.58 -11.11
CA ALA A 71 12.19 -5.43 -9.69
C ALA A 71 10.95 -5.17 -8.83
N VAL A 72 9.92 -4.52 -9.39
CA VAL A 72 8.69 -4.20 -8.67
C VAL A 72 7.53 -5.13 -9.04
N ALA A 73 7.61 -5.79 -10.20
CA ALA A 73 6.58 -6.69 -10.73
C ALA A 73 6.71 -8.13 -10.17
N ASP A 74 7.93 -8.64 -9.97
CA ASP A 74 8.17 -10.02 -9.52
C ASP A 74 8.37 -10.14 -7.98
N ILE A 75 7.98 -9.11 -7.23
CA ILE A 75 7.99 -9.18 -5.77
C ILE A 75 6.93 -10.19 -5.26
N PRO A 76 7.17 -10.90 -4.15
CA PRO A 76 6.31 -12.01 -3.71
C PRO A 76 4.83 -11.68 -3.60
N ILE A 77 4.49 -10.52 -3.03
CA ILE A 77 3.09 -10.14 -2.82
C ILE A 77 2.35 -9.88 -4.14
N VAL A 78 3.07 -9.44 -5.19
CA VAL A 78 2.52 -9.20 -6.52
C VAL A 78 2.46 -10.50 -7.32
N ARG A 79 3.56 -11.28 -7.33
CA ARG A 79 3.63 -12.57 -8.02
C ARG A 79 2.58 -13.55 -7.51
N LEU A 80 2.45 -13.68 -6.19
CA LEU A 80 1.58 -14.69 -5.58
C LEU A 80 0.16 -14.19 -5.32
N ASN A 81 -0.01 -12.87 -5.13
CA ASN A 81 -1.28 -12.19 -4.83
C ASN A 81 -2.26 -13.06 -3.99
N PRO A 82 -1.85 -13.43 -2.77
CA PRO A 82 -2.57 -14.42 -1.99
C PRO A 82 -4.02 -13.97 -1.75
N PHE A 83 -4.97 -14.85 -2.07
CA PHE A 83 -6.41 -14.59 -1.96
C PHE A 83 -6.92 -13.37 -2.77
N GLY A 84 -6.17 -12.90 -3.77
CA GLY A 84 -6.54 -11.73 -4.57
C GLY A 84 -6.51 -10.41 -3.79
N ILE A 85 -5.73 -10.34 -2.70
CA ILE A 85 -5.78 -9.21 -1.75
C ILE A 85 -5.45 -7.87 -2.40
N LEU A 86 -4.53 -7.84 -3.37
CA LEU A 86 -4.16 -6.61 -4.08
C LEU A 86 -5.30 -6.10 -4.97
N ASP A 87 -6.06 -7.01 -5.60
CA ASP A 87 -7.21 -6.65 -6.42
C ASP A 87 -8.37 -6.11 -5.57
N ILE A 88 -8.60 -6.71 -4.38
CA ILE A 88 -9.60 -6.22 -3.42
C ILE A 88 -9.26 -4.80 -2.95
N LYS A 89 -7.97 -4.55 -2.65
CA LYS A 89 -7.51 -3.21 -2.27
C LYS A 89 -7.67 -2.22 -3.43
N ARG A 90 -7.29 -2.60 -4.65
CA ARG A 90 -7.50 -1.77 -5.85
C ARG A 90 -8.98 -1.40 -6.07
N GLU A 91 -9.88 -2.38 -5.94
CA GLU A 91 -11.33 -2.13 -6.05
C GLU A 91 -11.83 -1.18 -4.95
N SER A 92 -11.33 -1.35 -3.73
CA SER A 92 -11.72 -0.50 -2.59
C SER A 92 -11.23 0.93 -2.75
N GLU A 93 -10.03 1.12 -3.30
CA GLU A 93 -9.53 2.45 -3.67
C GLU A 93 -10.43 3.11 -4.71
N GLU A 94 -10.81 2.39 -5.76
CA GLU A 94 -11.66 2.95 -6.82
C GLU A 94 -13.04 3.37 -6.28
N LYS A 95 -13.63 2.56 -5.39
CA LYS A 95 -14.88 2.93 -4.70
C LYS A 95 -14.72 4.19 -3.86
N LEU A 96 -13.58 4.38 -3.20
CA LEU A 96 -13.31 5.60 -2.44
C LEU A 96 -13.19 6.81 -3.38
N ARG A 97 -12.47 6.68 -4.51
CA ARG A 97 -12.36 7.76 -5.51
C ARG A 97 -13.72 8.16 -6.06
N GLN A 98 -14.55 7.17 -6.40
CA GLN A 98 -15.91 7.38 -6.92
C GLN A 98 -16.91 7.88 -5.88
N SER A 99 -16.56 7.81 -4.58
CA SER A 99 -17.48 8.25 -3.54
C SER A 99 -17.72 9.76 -3.60
N GLY A 100 -16.71 10.57 -3.95
CA GLY A 100 -16.81 12.03 -3.92
C GLY A 100 -16.61 12.65 -2.53
N VAL A 101 -16.14 11.87 -1.54
CA VAL A 101 -15.61 12.43 -0.29
C VAL A 101 -14.21 12.99 -0.51
N ASP A 102 -13.78 14.02 0.22
CA ASP A 102 -12.36 14.39 0.25
C ASP A 102 -11.55 13.23 0.86
N TYR A 103 -10.66 12.64 0.08
CA TYR A 103 -9.90 11.46 0.47
C TYR A 103 -8.40 11.62 0.28
N CYS A 104 -7.63 10.70 0.88
CA CYS A 104 -6.27 10.40 0.50
C CYS A 104 -6.03 8.89 0.59
N ILE A 105 -5.29 8.32 -0.36
CA ILE A 105 -4.94 6.90 -0.37
C ILE A 105 -3.43 6.75 -0.18
N VAL A 106 -3.03 6.08 0.88
CA VAL A 106 -1.63 5.83 1.22
C VAL A 106 -1.29 4.37 0.95
N ARG A 107 -0.30 4.12 0.10
CA ARG A 107 0.16 2.79 -0.33
C ARG A 107 1.56 2.51 0.22
N PRO A 108 1.72 2.11 1.50
CA PRO A 108 3.04 1.76 2.00
C PRO A 108 3.61 0.54 1.26
N ALA A 109 4.93 0.50 1.15
CA ALA A 109 5.66 -0.70 0.73
C ALA A 109 5.74 -1.73 1.88
N GLY A 110 6.69 -2.66 1.83
CA GLY A 110 6.76 -3.79 2.76
C GLY A 110 6.84 -3.36 4.24
N LEU A 111 5.79 -3.64 5.01
CA LEU A 111 5.74 -3.35 6.44
C LEU A 111 6.73 -4.22 7.23
N ASN A 112 7.59 -3.60 8.03
CA ASN A 112 8.58 -4.31 8.85
C ASN A 112 8.83 -3.61 10.19
N ASP A 113 8.48 -4.26 11.31
CA ASP A 113 8.64 -3.68 12.66
C ASP A 113 10.11 -3.59 13.10
N LYS A 114 11.00 -4.36 12.46
CA LYS A 114 12.45 -4.31 12.69
C LYS A 114 13.15 -3.24 11.86
N TRP A 115 12.48 -2.67 10.86
CA TRP A 115 13.00 -1.53 10.12
C TRP A 115 13.11 -0.32 11.04
N PRO A 116 14.14 0.54 10.95
CA PRO A 116 14.25 1.69 11.85
C PRO A 116 13.01 2.60 11.81
N ALA A 117 12.42 2.85 12.98
CA ALA A 117 11.35 3.83 13.14
C ALA A 117 11.93 5.24 13.20
N GLY A 118 11.12 6.25 12.92
CA GLY A 118 11.60 7.63 12.77
C GLY A 118 12.49 7.79 11.54
N SER A 119 12.31 6.95 10.52
CA SER A 119 13.02 7.10 9.25
C SER A 119 12.37 8.19 8.40
N ARG A 120 13.13 8.80 7.49
CA ARG A 120 12.57 9.72 6.49
C ARG A 120 11.59 8.98 5.60
N THR A 121 10.32 9.40 5.61
CA THR A 121 9.34 8.91 4.63
C THR A 121 9.61 9.53 3.27
N ILE A 122 9.73 8.69 2.25
CA ILE A 122 9.78 9.08 0.84
C ILE A 122 8.44 8.68 0.21
N VAL A 123 7.84 9.61 -0.53
CA VAL A 123 6.58 9.39 -1.25
C VAL A 123 6.78 9.43 -2.76
N SER A 124 6.00 8.64 -3.49
CA SER A 124 6.08 8.56 -4.96
C SER A 124 4.74 8.17 -5.58
N GLN A 125 4.64 8.23 -6.91
CA GLN A 125 3.48 7.81 -7.69
C GLN A 125 3.89 6.91 -8.86
N GLY A 126 2.92 6.21 -9.45
CA GLY A 126 3.14 5.28 -10.55
C GLY A 126 3.06 3.81 -10.15
N ASP A 127 2.92 3.53 -8.85
CA ASP A 127 2.86 2.17 -8.30
C ASP A 127 4.16 1.40 -8.57
N VAL A 128 5.32 2.06 -8.42
CA VAL A 128 6.68 1.55 -8.73
C VAL A 128 7.65 1.62 -7.55
N ALA A 129 7.19 1.93 -6.35
CA ALA A 129 8.03 1.90 -5.16
C ALA A 129 8.27 0.46 -4.68
N ALA A 130 9.53 0.13 -4.43
CA ALA A 130 9.94 -1.05 -3.67
C ALA A 130 10.75 -0.59 -2.46
N GLY A 131 10.56 -1.25 -1.32
CA GLY A 131 11.26 -0.88 -0.09
C GLY A 131 10.58 -1.43 1.15
N ARG A 132 10.93 -0.84 2.30
CA ARG A 132 10.37 -1.16 3.61
C ARG A 132 9.96 0.10 4.34
N ILE A 133 9.03 -0.04 5.29
CA ILE A 133 8.65 1.04 6.19
C ILE A 133 8.24 0.44 7.54
N ASN A 134 8.58 1.11 8.64
CA ASN A 134 8.15 0.69 9.97
C ASN A 134 6.64 0.97 10.14
N ARG A 135 5.90 0.05 10.78
CA ARG A 135 4.47 0.25 11.05
C ARG A 135 4.17 1.50 11.88
N ARG A 136 5.09 1.90 12.77
CA ARG A 136 5.00 3.16 13.54
C ARG A 136 5.04 4.37 12.62
N ASP A 137 5.94 4.38 11.64
CA ASP A 137 6.06 5.48 10.68
C ASP A 137 4.84 5.54 9.75
N VAL A 138 4.27 4.39 9.37
CA VAL A 138 2.99 4.34 8.64
C VAL A 138 1.86 4.93 9.48
N ALA A 139 1.76 4.58 10.76
CA ALA A 139 0.73 5.15 11.64
C ALA A 139 0.87 6.68 11.75
N THR A 140 2.09 7.19 11.95
CA THR A 140 2.38 8.64 11.95
C THR A 140 2.02 9.29 10.62
N LEU A 141 2.38 8.67 9.49
CA LEU A 141 2.04 9.14 8.15
C LEU A 141 0.53 9.28 7.96
N LEU A 142 -0.24 8.24 8.30
CA LEU A 142 -1.71 8.26 8.16
C LEU A 142 -2.35 9.37 8.99
N VAL A 143 -1.91 9.54 10.24
CA VAL A 143 -2.42 10.59 11.13
C VAL A 143 -2.08 11.98 10.60
N ASN A 144 -0.83 12.21 10.21
CA ASN A 144 -0.40 13.51 9.67
C ASN A 144 -1.14 13.87 8.38
N THR A 145 -1.49 12.87 7.56
CA THR A 145 -2.22 13.05 6.30
C THR A 145 -3.63 13.61 6.53
N LEU A 146 -4.29 13.29 7.65
CA LEU A 146 -5.63 13.82 7.97
C LEU A 146 -5.65 15.35 8.12
N SER A 147 -4.50 15.96 8.47
CA SER A 147 -4.35 17.40 8.66
C SER A 147 -3.54 18.08 7.55
N ALA A 148 -3.28 17.39 6.44
CA ALA A 148 -2.51 17.91 5.30
C ALA A 148 -3.44 18.19 4.11
N PRO A 149 -3.82 19.46 3.86
CA PRO A 149 -4.62 19.83 2.67
C PRO A 149 -3.97 19.38 1.36
N GLU A 150 -2.64 19.37 1.31
CA GLU A 150 -1.86 18.98 0.14
C GLU A 150 -1.99 17.48 -0.18
N ALA A 151 -2.53 16.66 0.73
CA ALA A 151 -2.78 15.24 0.48
C ALA A 151 -4.15 14.96 -0.15
N THR A 152 -5.07 15.92 -0.13
CA THR A 152 -6.45 15.72 -0.58
C THR A 152 -6.52 15.41 -2.07
N GLY A 153 -7.30 14.38 -2.40
CA GLY A 153 -7.51 13.89 -3.75
C GLY A 153 -6.31 13.16 -4.35
N LYS A 154 -5.37 12.66 -3.52
CA LYS A 154 -4.13 12.02 -3.99
C LYS A 154 -3.99 10.59 -3.51
N THR A 155 -3.47 9.76 -4.40
CA THR A 155 -2.93 8.43 -4.11
C THR A 155 -1.39 8.47 -4.20
N PHE A 156 -0.69 7.94 -3.20
CA PHE A 156 0.77 7.84 -3.25
C PHE A 156 1.32 6.61 -2.52
N GLU A 157 2.51 6.19 -2.94
CA GLU A 157 3.29 5.14 -2.29
C GLU A 157 4.21 5.72 -1.21
N ALA A 158 4.54 4.92 -0.20
CA ALA A 158 5.45 5.35 0.87
C ALA A 158 6.49 4.29 1.25
N ILE A 159 7.75 4.72 1.35
CA ILE A 159 8.87 3.93 1.90
C ILE A 159 9.57 4.70 3.02
N GLY A 160 10.22 3.99 3.94
CA GLY A 160 11.06 4.58 4.98
C GLY A 160 12.54 4.49 4.61
N LEU A 161 13.20 5.62 4.41
CA LEU A 161 14.63 5.69 4.14
C LEU A 161 15.41 5.71 5.46
N SER A 162 15.96 4.55 5.82
CA SER A 162 16.78 4.35 7.01
C SER A 162 18.04 5.23 6.97
N GLY A 163 18.50 5.68 8.14
CA GLY A 163 19.70 6.52 8.28
C GLY A 163 19.47 8.01 8.02
N TYR A 164 18.29 8.39 7.55
CA TYR A 164 17.90 9.79 7.36
C TYR A 164 16.82 10.18 8.37
N PRO A 165 16.96 11.33 9.06
CA PRO A 165 15.95 11.79 9.99
C PRO A 165 14.65 12.17 9.26
N PRO A 166 13.49 12.14 9.96
CA PRO A 166 12.21 12.55 9.40
C PRO A 166 12.30 13.97 8.83
N ALA A 167 11.54 14.23 7.77
CA ALA A 167 11.39 15.59 7.27
C ALA A 167 10.61 16.43 8.29
N THR A 168 10.94 17.72 8.40
CA THR A 168 10.21 18.66 9.26
C THR A 168 8.73 18.78 8.87
N SER A 169 8.43 18.66 7.57
CA SER A 169 7.07 18.60 7.04
C SER A 169 7.04 17.76 5.77
N MET A 170 5.91 17.10 5.54
CA MET A 170 5.62 16.39 4.28
C MET A 170 4.92 17.26 3.24
N GLY A 171 4.40 18.43 3.63
CA GLY A 171 3.62 19.32 2.76
C GLY A 171 4.28 19.56 1.39
N PRO A 172 5.57 19.96 1.33
CA PRO A 172 6.24 20.21 0.05
C PRO A 172 6.31 18.98 -0.86
N ALA A 173 6.43 17.77 -0.30
CA ALA A 173 6.44 16.54 -1.09
C ALA A 173 5.03 16.20 -1.59
N LEU A 174 4.02 16.30 -0.71
CA LEU A 174 2.62 16.02 -1.03
C LEU A 174 2.04 17.00 -2.05
N GLU A 175 2.42 18.28 -1.98
CA GLU A 175 1.97 19.32 -2.92
C GLU A 175 2.38 19.01 -4.37
N LYS A 176 3.55 18.40 -4.55
CA LYS A 176 4.08 18.05 -5.89
C LYS A 176 3.52 16.75 -6.46
N LEU A 177 2.73 16.01 -5.67
CA LEU A 177 2.06 14.82 -6.16
C LEU A 177 0.87 15.21 -7.03
N ARG A 178 0.64 14.40 -8.07
CA ARG A 178 -0.48 14.52 -8.99
C ARG A 178 -1.80 14.20 -8.27
N LEU A 179 -2.83 14.98 -8.57
CA LEU A 179 -4.21 14.66 -8.16
C LEU A 179 -4.74 13.46 -8.96
N ASP A 180 -5.52 12.61 -8.31
CA ASP A 180 -6.10 11.42 -8.94
C ASP A 180 -7.06 11.78 -10.08
N GLU A 181 -7.73 12.94 -10.03
CA GLU A 181 -8.62 13.44 -11.09
C GLU A 181 -7.88 13.70 -12.42
N HIS A 182 -6.58 13.94 -12.36
CA HIS A 182 -5.74 14.12 -13.55
C HIS A 182 -5.27 12.78 -14.15
N GLY A 183 -5.76 11.66 -13.63
CA GLY A 183 -5.38 10.31 -14.06
C GLY A 183 -3.97 9.91 -13.61
N PRO A 184 -3.56 8.67 -13.92
CA PRO A 184 -2.25 8.15 -13.52
C PRO A 184 -1.09 8.90 -14.20
N PRO A 185 0.12 8.87 -13.64
CA PRO A 185 1.32 9.37 -14.32
C PRO A 185 1.55 8.67 -15.66
N THR A 186 2.13 9.41 -16.60
CA THR A 186 2.50 8.91 -17.93
C THR A 186 3.57 7.81 -17.84
N PRO A 187 3.73 6.96 -18.86
CA PRO A 187 4.77 5.93 -18.86
C PRO A 187 6.19 6.48 -18.63
N GLU A 188 6.50 7.67 -19.16
CA GLU A 188 7.81 8.31 -18.97
C GLU A 188 8.03 8.76 -17.51
N GLU A 189 7.02 9.39 -16.90
CA GLU A 189 7.06 9.77 -15.48
C GLU A 189 7.17 8.55 -14.56
N VAL A 190 6.48 7.45 -14.90
CA VAL A 190 6.60 6.17 -14.18
C VAL A 190 8.02 5.61 -14.28
N MET A 191 8.63 5.63 -15.48
CA MET A 191 10.01 5.16 -15.66
C MET A 191 11.03 6.04 -14.92
N ALA A 192 10.87 7.36 -14.94
CA ALA A 192 11.72 8.28 -14.19
C ALA A 192 11.60 8.03 -12.67
N THR A 193 10.38 7.87 -12.18
CA THR A 193 10.12 7.57 -10.77
C THR A 193 10.70 6.21 -10.38
N TYR A 194 10.48 5.18 -11.19
CA TYR A 194 11.08 3.86 -10.97
C TYR A 194 12.61 3.95 -10.86
N THR A 195 13.26 4.61 -11.82
CA THR A 195 14.72 4.77 -11.84
C THR A 195 15.24 5.48 -10.59
N ALA A 196 14.53 6.50 -10.10
CA ALA A 196 14.87 7.17 -8.85
C ALA A 196 14.67 6.25 -7.63
N MET A 197 13.55 5.53 -7.57
CA MET A 197 13.25 4.64 -6.44
C MET A 197 14.19 3.45 -6.34
N GLN A 198 14.67 2.91 -7.47
CA GLN A 198 15.65 1.81 -7.46
C GLN A 198 16.97 2.21 -6.77
N GLN A 199 17.34 3.49 -6.81
CA GLN A 199 18.55 3.99 -6.13
C GLN A 199 18.40 4.04 -4.59
N LEU A 200 17.18 3.95 -4.07
CA LEU A 200 16.89 3.99 -2.64
C LEU A 200 16.80 2.59 -2.00
N LEU A 201 16.86 1.53 -2.79
CA LEU A 201 16.92 0.18 -2.27
C LEU A 201 18.24 -0.01 -1.50
N PRO A 202 18.20 -0.57 -0.27
CA PRO A 202 19.41 -0.76 0.53
C PRO A 202 20.45 -1.57 -0.26
N GLY A 203 21.71 -1.12 -0.18
CA GLY A 203 22.82 -1.69 -0.93
C GLY A 203 23.35 -2.97 -0.29
N GLU A 204 22.81 -4.11 -0.69
CA GLU A 204 23.48 -5.36 -1.07
C GLU A 204 22.37 -6.27 -1.63
N THR A 205 22.35 -6.42 -2.95
CA THR A 205 21.23 -6.86 -3.80
C THR A 205 19.97 -5.97 -3.81
N GLN A 206 19.87 -5.11 -4.83
CA GLN A 206 18.63 -4.42 -5.25
C GLN A 206 17.53 -5.39 -5.75
N ASP A 207 17.63 -6.68 -5.43
CA ASP A 207 16.81 -7.73 -6.00
C ASP A 207 15.55 -7.96 -5.17
N SER A 208 14.62 -7.01 -5.29
CA SER A 208 13.28 -7.15 -4.71
C SER A 208 12.50 -8.34 -5.30
N ALA A 209 12.82 -8.75 -6.52
CA ALA A 209 12.23 -9.89 -7.22
C ALA A 209 12.73 -11.26 -6.72
N GLY A 210 13.96 -11.30 -6.23
CA GLY A 210 14.62 -12.49 -5.66
C GLY A 210 14.05 -12.93 -4.30
N LEU A 211 13.23 -12.09 -3.66
CA LEU A 211 12.61 -12.43 -2.38
C LEU A 211 11.58 -13.57 -2.52
N ALA A 212 11.48 -14.37 -1.46
CA ALA A 212 10.35 -15.26 -1.17
C ALA A 212 9.31 -14.54 -0.29
N LEU A 213 8.07 -15.03 -0.28
CA LEU A 213 7.02 -14.43 0.55
C LEU A 213 7.40 -14.45 2.04
N GLY A 214 7.31 -13.29 2.68
CA GLY A 214 7.66 -13.13 4.09
C GLY A 214 9.16 -13.23 4.39
N GLN A 215 10.02 -13.09 3.37
CA GLN A 215 11.47 -12.99 3.51
C GLN A 215 11.90 -11.51 3.60
N THR A 216 12.90 -11.21 4.43
CA THR A 216 13.57 -9.89 4.45
C THR A 216 14.79 -9.89 3.53
N TYR A 217 15.32 -8.71 3.17
CA TYR A 217 16.55 -8.63 2.37
C TYR A 217 17.73 -9.26 3.14
N GLU A 218 17.84 -8.99 4.45
CA GLU A 218 18.90 -9.57 5.28
C GLU A 218 18.84 -11.10 5.35
N GLN A 219 17.64 -11.68 5.23
CA GLN A 219 17.48 -13.12 5.12
C GLN A 219 17.91 -13.62 3.73
N LEU A 220 17.55 -12.91 2.66
CA LEU A 220 18.00 -13.21 1.30
C LEU A 220 19.54 -13.17 1.21
N ASP A 221 20.16 -12.12 1.73
CA ASP A 221 21.63 -11.94 1.76
C ASP A 221 22.33 -13.06 2.53
N LYS A 222 21.67 -13.60 3.57
CA LYS A 222 22.16 -14.72 4.37
C LYS A 222 21.75 -16.10 3.84
N ASN A 223 21.14 -16.17 2.65
CA ASN A 223 20.58 -17.40 2.07
C ASN A 223 19.60 -18.15 3.01
N GLN A 224 18.86 -17.41 3.83
CA GLN A 224 17.86 -17.94 4.77
C GLN A 224 16.47 -17.94 4.14
N GLU A 225 15.65 -18.93 4.48
CA GLU A 225 14.30 -19.04 3.96
C GLU A 225 13.35 -17.96 4.51
N GLY A 226 12.38 -17.57 3.68
CA GLY A 226 11.29 -16.68 4.10
C GLY A 226 10.30 -17.39 5.03
N ARG A 227 9.47 -16.61 5.71
CA ARG A 227 8.44 -17.14 6.64
C ARG A 227 7.55 -18.23 6.03
N PHE A 228 7.32 -18.18 4.72
CA PHE A 228 6.43 -19.09 4.01
C PHE A 228 7.15 -20.11 3.12
N GLY A 229 8.48 -20.21 3.19
CA GLY A 229 9.29 -21.16 2.42
C GLY A 229 10.28 -20.48 1.46
N LYS A 230 10.86 -21.28 0.57
CA LYS A 230 11.77 -20.82 -0.49
C LYS A 230 10.98 -20.17 -1.63
N ARG A 231 11.63 -19.28 -2.37
CA ARG A 231 11.08 -18.68 -3.60
C ARG A 231 10.72 -19.79 -4.60
N GLY A 232 9.47 -19.78 -5.07
CA GLY A 232 8.92 -20.81 -5.96
C GLY A 232 8.25 -21.99 -5.24
N GLU A 233 8.45 -22.12 -3.93
CA GLU A 233 7.90 -23.18 -3.07
C GLU A 233 7.10 -22.61 -1.89
N GLU A 234 6.64 -21.35 -2.00
CA GLU A 234 5.95 -20.67 -0.90
C GLU A 234 4.57 -21.28 -0.59
N LYS A 235 4.32 -21.60 0.68
CA LYS A 235 3.04 -22.15 1.18
C LYS A 235 2.00 -21.04 1.40
N VAL A 236 1.37 -20.59 0.31
CA VAL A 236 0.39 -19.50 0.32
C VAL A 236 -0.83 -19.82 1.21
N GLU A 237 -1.22 -21.09 1.34
CA GLU A 237 -2.36 -21.48 2.18
C GLU A 237 -2.09 -21.29 3.69
N ALA A 238 -0.82 -21.21 4.09
CA ALA A 238 -0.42 -21.00 5.48
C ALA A 238 -0.48 -19.53 5.93
N ILE A 239 -0.82 -18.60 5.02
CA ILE A 239 -0.99 -17.18 5.35
C ILE A 239 -2.23 -17.01 6.25
N PRO A 240 -2.09 -16.43 7.45
CA PRO A 240 -3.22 -16.22 8.35
C PRO A 240 -4.30 -15.37 7.66
N THR A 241 -5.53 -15.87 7.61
CA THR A 241 -6.70 -15.17 7.00
C THR A 241 -7.25 -14.04 7.86
N ARG A 242 -6.56 -13.68 8.95
CA ARG A 242 -7.02 -12.71 9.94
C ARG A 242 -5.89 -11.71 10.21
N PRO A 243 -6.17 -10.38 10.29
CA PRO A 243 -5.20 -9.46 10.89
C PRO A 243 -4.95 -9.98 12.32
N SER A 244 -3.68 -10.07 12.70
CA SER A 244 -3.35 -10.21 14.13
C SER A 244 -3.93 -8.96 14.79
N SER A 245 -4.93 -9.19 15.64
CA SER A 245 -5.50 -8.22 16.58
C SER A 245 -4.41 -7.61 17.44
#